data_AF-A0A1W1I8L2-F1
#
_entry.id   AF-A0A1W1I8L2-F1
#
_cell.length_a   1.000
_cell.length_b   1.000
_cell.length_c   1.000
_cell.angle_alpha   90.00
_cell.angle_beta   90.00
_cell.angle_gamma   90.00
#
_symmetry.space_group_name_H-M   'P 1'
#
loop_
_entity.id
_entity.type
_entity.pdbx_description
1 polymer ?
#
loop_
_entity_poly.entity_id
_entity_poly.type
_entity_poly.pdbx_seq_one_letter_code
_entity_poly.pdbx_strand_id
1 'polypeptide(L)' 'MVLIYENDPLDNEHARGRFYHVCRGRVDRTELSIPPVDQPHECPSCGIDLEAEDFFVAMQKGSV' A
#
# COMPACT_ATOMS: atom_id res chain seq x y z
N MET A 1 9.10 -6.86 2.27
CA MET A 1 7.87 -6.05 2.45
C MET A 1 7.85 -5.06 1.29
N VAL A 2 6.90 -5.22 0.37
CA VAL A 2 6.86 -4.53 -0.95
C VAL A 2 5.82 -3.43 -1.00
N LEU A 3 5.28 -3.05 0.16
CA LEU A 3 4.20 -2.09 0.29
C LEU A 3 4.55 -1.15 1.43
N ILE A 4 4.40 0.15 1.18
CA ILE A 4 4.66 1.24 2.12
C ILE A 4 3.32 1.88 2.40
N TYR A 5 3.03 2.06 3.69
CA TYR A 5 1.91 2.86 4.15
C TYR A 5 2.47 4.18 4.68
N GLU A 6 2.06 5.30 4.08
CA GLU A 6 2.43 6.64 4.52
C GLU A 6 1.20 7.30 5.14
N ASN A 7 1.23 7.49 6.46
CA ASN A 7 0.24 8.28 7.17
C ASN A 7 0.70 9.74 7.13
N ASP A 8 -0.06 10.61 6.45
CA ASP A 8 0.23 12.04 6.44
C ASP A 8 -0.20 12.63 7.80
N PRO A 9 0.75 13.12 8.63
CA PRO A 9 0.44 13.56 9.99
C PRO A 9 -0.18 14.96 10.03
N LEU A 10 -0.42 15.61 8.89
CA LEU A 10 -0.84 17.02 8.84
C LEU A 10 -2.35 17.24 8.72
N ASP A 11 -3.20 16.22 8.53
CA ASP A 11 -4.63 16.44 8.35
C ASP A 11 -5.56 15.54 9.19
N ASN A 12 -6.45 16.23 9.89
CA ASN A 12 -7.48 15.78 10.83
C ASN A 12 -8.20 14.49 10.45
N GLU A 13 -8.22 13.52 11.38
CA GLU A 13 -9.34 12.61 11.71
C GLU A 13 -9.95 11.71 10.59
N HIS A 14 -9.54 11.87 9.34
CA HIS A 14 -10.08 11.20 8.15
C HIS A 14 -9.05 10.93 7.05
N ALA A 15 -7.75 11.18 7.29
CA ALA A 15 -6.69 10.85 6.35
C ALA A 15 -6.52 9.32 6.26
N ARG A 16 -7.25 8.68 5.33
CA ARG A 16 -6.92 7.33 4.85
C ARG A 16 -5.48 7.41 4.33
N GLY A 17 -4.52 6.82 5.03
CA GLY A 17 -3.12 6.89 4.63
C GLY A 17 -2.89 6.34 3.22
N ARG A 18 -1.80 6.78 2.60
CA ARG A 18 -1.49 6.46 1.20
C ARG A 18 -0.68 5.17 1.14
N PHE A 19 -1.00 4.30 0.19
CA PHE A 19 -0.23 3.09 -0.06
C PHE A 19 0.65 3.27 -1.30
N TYR A 20 1.90 2.88 -1.17
CA TYR A 20 2.88 2.92 -2.26
C TYR A 20 3.52 1.54 -2.40
N HIS A 21 3.60 1.05 -3.63
CA HIS A 21 4.26 -0.22 -3.90
C HIS A 21 5.76 -0.01 -4.17
N VAL A 22 6.61 -0.89 -3.62
CA VAL A 22 8.05 -0.90 -3.89
C VAL A 22 8.35 -1.90 -5.00
N CYS A 23 8.40 -1.40 -6.23
CA CYS A 23 8.73 -2.18 -7.41
C CYS A 23 10.26 -2.25 -7.60
N ARG A 24 10.83 -3.47 -7.58
CA ARG A 24 12.26 -3.74 -7.86
C ARG A 24 13.23 -2.85 -7.06
N GLY A 25 12.88 -2.53 -5.81
CA GLY A 25 13.71 -1.68 -4.93
C GLY A 25 13.56 -0.17 -5.14
N ARG A 26 12.58 0.28 -5.94
CA ARG A 26 12.16 1.68 -6.04
C ARG A 26 10.74 1.84 -5.55
N VAL A 27 10.49 2.89 -4.78
CA VAL A 27 9.13 3.25 -4.36
C VAL A 27 8.41 3.82 -5.58
N ASP A 28 7.37 3.11 -5.99
CA ASP A 28 6.43 3.61 -6.98
C ASP A 28 5.48 4.58 -6.28
N ARG A 29 5.53 5.85 -6.69
CA ARG A 29 4.69 6.93 -6.11
C ARG A 29 3.25 6.90 -6.64
N THR A 30 2.85 5.83 -7.32
CA THR A 30 1.45 5.62 -7.65
C THR A 30 0.69 5.27 -6.37
N GLU A 31 -0.29 6.11 -6.05
CA GLU A 31 -1.15 5.91 -4.90
C GLU A 31 -2.03 4.69 -5.16
N LEU A 32 -1.80 3.63 -4.38
CA LEU A 32 -2.61 2.43 -4.41
C LEU A 32 -3.75 2.56 -3.39
N SER A 33 -4.93 2.10 -3.80
CA SER A 33 -6.06 1.90 -2.91
C SER A 33 -6.14 0.43 -2.53
N ILE A 34 -6.65 0.14 -1.34
CA ILE A 34 -6.85 -1.24 -0.87
C ILE A 34 -7.83 -1.92 -1.85
N PRO A 35 -7.40 -2.97 -2.56
CA PRO A 35 -8.27 -3.72 -3.43
C PRO A 35 -9.34 -4.48 -2.62
N PRO A 36 -10.49 -4.83 -3.22
CA PRO A 36 -11.42 -5.76 -2.61
C PRO A 36 -10.80 -7.16 -2.54
N VAL A 37 -11.21 -7.97 -1.55
CA VAL A 37 -10.63 -9.31 -1.27
C VAL A 37 -10.67 -10.26 -2.48
N ASP A 38 -11.63 -10.06 -3.38
CA ASP A 38 -11.84 -10.89 -4.58
C ASP A 38 -11.00 -10.45 -5.80
N GLN A 39 -10.38 -9.27 -5.76
CA GLN A 39 -9.59 -8.73 -6.87
C GLN A 39 -8.29 -8.11 -6.37
N PRO A 40 -7.24 -8.92 -6.16
CA PRO A 40 -5.95 -8.41 -5.74
C PRO A 40 -5.34 -7.47 -6.79
N HIS A 41 -4.45 -6.58 -6.33
CA HIS A 41 -3.78 -5.64 -7.21
C HIS A 41 -2.49 -6.24 -7.75
N GLU A 42 -2.49 -6.67 -9.01
CA GLU A 42 -1.28 -7.12 -9.69
C GLU A 42 -0.45 -5.91 -10.16
N CYS A 43 0.80 -5.82 -9.73
CA CYS A 43 1.72 -4.82 -10.26
C CYS A 43 2.27 -5.27 -11.63
N PRO A 44 1.99 -4.57 -12.75
CA PRO A 44 2.44 -5.00 -14.08
C PRO A 44 3.97 -4.91 -14.29
N SER A 45 4.69 -4.21 -13.41
CA SER A 45 6.16 -4.05 -13.53
C SER A 45 6.97 -5.17 -12.89
N CYS A 46 6.51 -5.69 -11.75
CA CYS A 46 7.19 -6.77 -11.02
C CYS A 46 6.41 -8.09 -11.01
N GLY A 47 5.13 -8.08 -11.42
CA GLY A 47 4.26 -9.25 -11.47
C GLY A 47 3.90 -9.79 -10.09
N ILE A 48 3.96 -8.96 -9.04
CA ILE A 48 3.53 -9.34 -7.70
C ILE A 48 2.05 -9.04 -7.55
N ASP A 49 1.36 -9.96 -6.89
CA ASP A 49 -0.03 -9.82 -6.54
C ASP A 49 -0.12 -9.23 -5.12
N LEU A 50 -0.73 -8.04 -5.01
CA LEU A 50 -0.91 -7.35 -3.75
C LEU A 50 -2.35 -7.61 -3.28
N GLU A 51 -2.46 -8.59 -2.40
CA GLU A 51 -3.73 -8.96 -1.77
C GLU A 51 -4.15 -7.92 -0.73
N ALA A 52 -5.45 -7.81 -0.48
CA ALA A 52 -5.98 -6.88 0.54
C ALA A 52 -5.31 -7.08 1.91
N GLU A 53 -4.99 -8.33 2.28
CA GLU A 53 -4.26 -8.67 3.50
C GLU A 53 -2.88 -7.98 3.59
N ASP A 54 -2.16 -7.85 2.49
CA ASP A 54 -0.84 -7.19 2.47
C ASP A 54 -0.98 -5.69 2.78
N PHE A 55 -2.05 -5.05 2.30
CA PHE A 55 -2.39 -3.66 2.65
C PHE A 55 -2.77 -3.51 4.12
N PHE A 56 -3.58 -4.43 4.67
CA PHE A 56 -3.92 -4.42 6.09
C PHE A 56 -2.70 -4.64 6.99
N VAL A 57 -1.81 -5.55 6.61
CA VAL A 57 -0.54 -5.80 7.31
C VAL A 57 0.36 -4.57 7.24
N ALA A 58 0.47 -3.92 6.08
CA ALA A 58 1.25 -2.69 5.93
C ALA A 58 0.67 -1.52 6.75
N MET A 59 -0.65 -1.37 6.78
CA MET A 59 -1.34 -0.38 7.63
C MET A 59 -1.09 -0.66 9.13
N GLN A 60 -1.22 -1.91 9.57
CA GLN A 60 -1.00 -2.31 10.96
C GLN A 60 0.47 -2.18 11.37
N LYS A 61 1.41 -2.41 10.43
CA LYS A 61 2.85 -2.25 10.65
C LYS A 61 3.35 -0.83 10.50
N GLY A 62 2.59 0.09 9.89
CA GLY A 62 2.92 1.51 9.74
C GLY A 62 2.97 2.30 11.06
N SER A 63 3.00 1.60 12.19
CA SER A 63 3.24 2.13 13.54
C SER A 63 4.57 1.60 14.10
N VAL A 64 5.69 1.81 13.39
CA VAL A 64 7.04 1.65 13.96
C VAL A 64 7.98 2.76 13.50
#